data_AF-A0A833RKA5-F1
#
_entry.id   AF-A0A833RKA5-F1
#
_cell.length_a   1.000
_cell.length_b   1.000
_cell.length_c   1.000
_cell.angle_alpha   90.00
_cell.angle_beta   90.00
_cell.angle_gamma   90.00
#
_symmetry.space_group_name_H-M   'P 1'
#
loop_
_entity.id
_entity.type
_entity.pdbx_description
1 polymer ?
#
loop_
_entity_poly.entity_id
_entity_poly.type
_entity_poly.pdbx_seq_one_letter_code
_entity_poly.pdbx_strand_id
1 'polypeptide(L)'
;MRALEMACNDTLLPIEIEAVKNFLSKIHDLRKNMLEALMGALQEGKNLLDRLKEIANEGTLDSRPDRIKLEADHAVLQVEKWLEELHDRRRLIEASFRSRKTQLEQCLALALLATDLRDLEEILNDRIAALSSSCDQLGDSASSAELLLFELKKLQAEAKEFQDRSIKITKSTERLVSSGHFAGEQATEQAYAILGAAADYVNDLDQYESLLNRAVAFFNSARSAITKLDQLEIQLVTTEHPPYSTKLARFHAQTVATIEDVTAKPLAEGYALLDVTGRGAPGAELVKF
;
A
#
# COMPACT_ATOMS: atom_id res chain seq x y z
N MET A 1 -3.33 -39.13 13.88
CA MET A 1 -4.39 -38.37 14.57
C MET A 1 -3.84 -37.50 15.71
N ARG A 2 -3.27 -38.06 16.80
CA ARG A 2 -2.77 -37.24 17.94
C ARG A 2 -1.82 -36.11 17.57
N ALA A 3 -0.85 -36.35 16.66
CA ALA A 3 0.11 -35.32 16.26
C ALA A 3 -0.55 -34.08 15.60
N LEU A 4 -1.55 -34.31 14.74
CA LEU A 4 -2.31 -33.20 14.11
C LEU A 4 -3.17 -32.48 15.15
N GLU A 5 -3.86 -33.24 16.00
CA GLU A 5 -4.69 -32.68 17.07
C GLU A 5 -3.88 -31.79 18.01
N MET A 6 -2.69 -32.23 18.43
CA MET A 6 -1.78 -31.42 19.24
C MET A 6 -1.36 -30.14 18.50
N ALA A 7 -1.01 -30.23 17.22
CA ALA A 7 -0.61 -29.08 16.42
C ALA A 7 -1.76 -28.08 16.19
N CYS A 8 -3.01 -28.56 16.08
CA CYS A 8 -4.17 -27.70 15.89
C CYS A 8 -4.66 -27.04 17.20
N ASN A 9 -4.41 -27.67 18.35
CA ASN A 9 -4.77 -27.14 19.66
C ASN A 9 -3.69 -26.25 20.28
N ASP A 10 -2.53 -26.09 19.63
CA ASP A 10 -1.50 -25.16 20.07
C ASP A 10 -2.02 -23.72 19.97
N THR A 11 -2.00 -22.98 21.08
CA THR A 11 -2.50 -21.60 21.16
C THR A 11 -1.44 -20.58 20.74
N LEU A 12 -0.16 -20.96 20.68
CA LEU A 12 0.90 -20.03 20.32
C LEU A 12 0.90 -19.79 18.81
N LEU A 13 0.78 -18.53 18.41
CA LEU A 13 0.87 -18.13 17.01
C LEU A 13 2.31 -17.67 16.72
N PRO A 14 2.99 -18.26 15.71
CA PRO A 14 4.30 -17.77 15.31
C PRO A 14 4.20 -16.33 14.81
N ILE A 15 5.19 -15.50 15.14
CA ILE A 15 5.24 -14.08 14.77
C ILE A 15 5.99 -13.89 13.44
N GLU A 16 6.98 -14.74 13.16
CA GLU A 16 7.79 -14.65 11.94
C GLU A 16 7.10 -15.29 10.74
N ILE A 17 7.13 -14.60 9.59
CA ILE A 17 6.51 -15.03 8.33
C ILE A 17 6.93 -16.47 7.96
N GLU A 18 8.23 -16.77 8.00
CA GLU A 18 8.73 -18.11 7.65
C GLU A 18 8.32 -19.17 8.67
N ALA A 19 8.24 -18.82 9.97
CA ALA A 19 7.74 -19.72 10.99
C ALA A 19 6.26 -20.07 10.76
N VAL A 20 5.43 -19.09 10.38
CA VAL A 20 4.01 -19.33 10.05
C VAL A 20 3.86 -20.19 8.79
N LYS A 21 4.64 -19.92 7.72
CA LYS A 21 4.65 -20.75 6.49
C LYS A 21 5.06 -22.19 6.78
N ASN A 22 6.14 -22.39 7.53
CA ASN A 22 6.61 -23.71 7.93
C ASN A 22 5.55 -24.45 8.76
N PHE A 23 4.86 -23.74 9.66
CA PHE A 23 3.81 -24.35 10.45
C PHE A 23 2.58 -24.74 9.60
N LEU A 24 2.16 -23.89 8.66
CA LEU A 24 1.12 -24.21 7.68
C LEU A 24 1.46 -25.48 6.90
N SER A 25 2.69 -25.60 6.38
CA SER A 25 3.14 -26.82 5.69
C SER A 25 3.05 -28.03 6.62
N LYS A 26 3.56 -27.91 7.84
CA LYS A 26 3.56 -29.00 8.83
C LYS A 26 2.14 -29.49 9.14
N ILE A 27 1.17 -28.61 9.36
CA ILE A 27 -0.22 -29.05 9.64
C ILE A 27 -0.88 -29.66 8.40
N HIS A 28 -0.52 -29.20 7.20
CA HIS A 28 -0.97 -29.79 5.94
C HIS A 28 -0.44 -31.21 5.75
N ASP A 29 0.84 -31.45 6.02
CA ASP A 29 1.45 -32.78 5.94
C ASP A 29 0.89 -33.72 7.00
N LEU A 30 0.72 -33.24 8.24
CA LEU A 30 0.08 -34.02 9.31
C LEU A 30 -1.36 -34.39 8.97
N ARG A 31 -2.11 -33.51 8.30
CA ARG A 31 -3.45 -33.79 7.78
C ARG A 31 -3.41 -34.86 6.70
N LYS A 32 -2.52 -34.74 5.73
CA LYS A 32 -2.35 -35.74 4.66
C LYS A 32 -2.08 -37.13 5.26
N ASN A 33 -1.07 -37.23 6.12
CA ASN A 33 -0.69 -38.48 6.78
C ASN A 33 -1.85 -39.08 7.61
N MET A 34 -2.61 -38.23 8.32
CA MET A 34 -3.78 -38.67 9.05
C MET A 34 -4.87 -39.22 8.13
N LEU A 35 -5.19 -38.52 7.03
CA LEU A 35 -6.22 -38.95 6.09
C LEU A 35 -5.84 -40.27 5.40
N GLU A 36 -4.57 -40.44 5.02
CA GLU A 36 -4.06 -41.69 4.46
C GLU A 36 -4.21 -42.86 5.44
N ALA A 37 -3.77 -42.69 6.70
CA ALA A 37 -3.92 -43.71 7.72
C ALA A 37 -5.40 -44.04 8.03
N LEU A 38 -6.28 -43.03 8.05
CA LEU A 38 -7.71 -43.22 8.24
C LEU A 38 -8.36 -43.97 7.07
N MET A 39 -7.99 -43.67 5.83
CA MET A 39 -8.49 -44.40 4.68
C MET A 39 -8.11 -45.88 4.74
N GLY A 40 -6.85 -46.18 5.11
CA GLY A 40 -6.40 -47.56 5.33
C GLY A 40 -7.22 -48.28 6.39
N ALA A 41 -7.36 -47.68 7.58
CA ALA A 41 -8.11 -48.27 8.69
C ALA A 41 -9.61 -48.47 8.37
N LEU A 42 -10.24 -47.53 7.66
CA LEU A 42 -11.64 -47.64 7.23
C LEU A 42 -11.83 -48.76 6.19
N GLN A 43 -10.87 -48.92 5.27
CA GLN A 43 -10.91 -50.00 4.28
C GLN A 43 -10.74 -51.37 4.95
N GLU A 44 -9.79 -51.51 5.86
CA GLU A 44 -9.58 -52.74 6.64
C GLU A 44 -10.81 -53.06 7.50
N GLY A 45 -11.35 -52.07 8.20
CA GLY A 45 -12.55 -52.23 9.02
C GLY A 45 -13.79 -52.62 8.20
N LYS A 46 -13.93 -52.06 6.98
CA LYS A 46 -15.00 -52.47 6.05
C LYS A 46 -14.84 -53.91 5.59
N ASN A 47 -13.63 -54.31 5.17
CA ASN A 47 -13.34 -55.68 4.76
C ASN A 47 -13.62 -56.68 5.90
N LEU A 48 -13.25 -56.33 7.14
CA LEU A 48 -13.53 -57.13 8.33
C LEU A 48 -15.04 -57.24 8.57
N LEU A 49 -15.76 -56.13 8.46
CA LEU A 49 -17.21 -56.08 8.62
C LEU A 49 -17.92 -56.98 7.61
N ASP A 50 -17.51 -56.92 6.34
CA ASP A 50 -18.06 -57.76 5.26
C ASP A 50 -17.83 -59.24 5.59
N ARG A 51 -16.63 -59.62 6.04
CA ARG A 51 -16.31 -61.00 6.43
C ARG A 51 -17.07 -61.49 7.66
N LEU A 52 -17.27 -60.64 8.66
CA LEU A 52 -18.06 -60.98 9.85
C LEU A 52 -19.54 -61.20 9.50
N LYS A 53 -20.08 -60.39 8.57
CA LYS A 53 -21.44 -60.55 8.04
C LYS A 53 -21.61 -61.85 7.24
N GLU A 54 -20.61 -62.26 6.47
CA GLU A 54 -20.59 -63.58 5.83
C GLU A 54 -20.67 -64.71 6.86
N ILE A 55 -19.85 -64.66 7.91
CA ILE A 55 -19.82 -65.69 8.98
C ILE A 55 -21.17 -65.76 9.72
N ALA A 56 -21.80 -64.62 10.01
CA ALA A 56 -23.11 -64.58 10.64
C ALA A 56 -24.21 -65.21 9.75
N ASN A 57 -24.11 -65.03 8.43
CA ASN A 57 -25.07 -65.53 7.45
C ASN A 57 -24.90 -67.01 7.11
N GLU A 58 -23.66 -67.50 6.95
CA GLU A 58 -23.37 -68.87 6.51
C GLU A 58 -23.82 -69.92 7.53
N GLY A 59 -23.79 -69.59 8.84
CA GLY A 59 -24.07 -70.55 9.91
C GLY A 59 -23.04 -71.68 9.97
N THR A 60 -22.95 -72.36 11.12
CA THR A 60 -21.84 -73.29 11.39
C THR A 60 -22.30 -74.74 11.36
N LEU A 61 -21.43 -75.64 10.89
CA LEU A 61 -21.61 -77.10 11.01
C LEU A 61 -21.27 -77.63 12.43
N ASP A 62 -20.95 -76.76 13.39
CA ASP A 62 -20.69 -77.12 14.78
C ASP A 62 -21.99 -77.50 15.50
N SER A 63 -21.86 -78.38 16.49
CA SER A 63 -22.83 -78.77 17.50
C SER A 63 -23.52 -77.61 18.24
N ARG A 64 -23.01 -76.38 18.14
CA ARG A 64 -23.59 -75.15 18.75
C ARG A 64 -23.67 -73.98 17.74
N PRO A 65 -24.53 -74.05 16.72
CA PRO A 65 -24.61 -73.06 15.63
C PRO A 65 -25.00 -71.66 16.10
N ASP A 66 -25.84 -71.56 17.14
CA ASP A 66 -26.38 -70.29 17.62
C ASP A 66 -25.35 -69.43 18.35
N ARG A 67 -24.35 -70.04 19.00
CA ARG A 67 -23.35 -69.30 19.77
C ARG A 67 -22.41 -68.50 18.86
N ILE A 68 -21.95 -69.13 17.78
CA ILE A 68 -21.01 -68.50 16.85
C ILE A 68 -21.69 -67.36 16.06
N LYS A 69 -22.98 -67.53 15.70
CA LYS A 69 -23.77 -66.45 15.12
C LYS A 69 -23.90 -65.26 16.07
N LEU A 70 -24.26 -65.51 17.33
CA LEU A 70 -24.44 -64.45 18.33
C LEU A 70 -23.13 -63.72 18.65
N GLU A 71 -22.00 -64.42 18.69
CA GLU A 71 -20.67 -63.83 18.84
C GLU A 71 -20.27 -63.02 17.57
N ALA A 72 -20.59 -63.50 16.37
CA ALA A 72 -20.34 -62.79 15.12
C ALA A 72 -21.19 -61.51 15.00
N ASP A 73 -22.48 -61.55 15.34
CA ASP A 73 -23.37 -60.39 15.36
C ASP A 73 -22.89 -59.32 16.35
N HIS A 74 -22.41 -59.74 17.53
CA HIS A 74 -21.80 -58.82 18.49
C HIS A 74 -20.53 -58.17 17.92
N ALA A 75 -19.67 -58.94 17.24
CA ALA A 75 -18.47 -58.41 16.59
C ALA A 75 -18.81 -57.44 15.45
N VAL A 76 -19.86 -57.72 14.65
CA VAL A 76 -20.38 -56.81 13.61
C VAL A 76 -20.75 -55.46 14.22
N LEU A 77 -21.59 -55.46 15.26
CA LEU A 77 -22.02 -54.25 15.96
C LEU A 77 -20.82 -53.47 16.55
N GLN A 78 -19.84 -54.18 17.09
CA GLN A 78 -18.65 -53.57 17.65
C GLN A 78 -17.78 -52.90 16.57
N VAL A 79 -17.59 -53.55 15.42
CA VAL A 79 -16.84 -52.97 14.29
C VAL A 79 -17.58 -51.78 13.70
N GLU A 80 -18.91 -51.85 13.54
CA GLU A 80 -19.73 -50.72 13.07
C GLU A 80 -19.59 -49.51 14.01
N LYS A 81 -19.65 -49.72 15.33
CA LYS A 81 -19.43 -48.68 16.32
C LYS A 81 -18.04 -48.05 16.21
N TRP A 82 -16.98 -48.85 16.03
CA TRP A 82 -15.62 -48.32 15.88
C TRP A 82 -15.44 -47.53 14.58
N LEU A 83 -16.06 -47.96 13.48
CA LEU A 83 -16.05 -47.20 12.22
C LEU A 83 -16.76 -45.86 12.38
N GLU A 84 -17.89 -45.81 13.08
CA GLU A 84 -18.60 -44.58 13.40
C GLU A 84 -17.74 -43.64 14.28
N GLU A 85 -17.13 -44.16 15.34
CA GLU A 85 -16.25 -43.39 16.23
C GLU A 85 -15.03 -42.83 15.49
N LEU A 86 -14.45 -43.59 14.54
CA LEU A 86 -13.39 -43.12 13.67
C LEU A 86 -13.85 -41.97 12.76
N HIS A 87 -15.07 -42.06 12.21
CA HIS A 87 -15.66 -41.01 11.39
C HIS A 87 -15.89 -39.72 12.19
N ASP A 88 -16.43 -39.82 13.40
CA ASP A 88 -16.66 -38.67 14.27
C ASP A 88 -15.35 -38.05 14.71
N ARG A 89 -14.35 -38.87 15.07
CA ARG A 89 -13.02 -38.38 15.43
C ARG A 89 -12.36 -37.64 14.28
N ARG A 90 -12.49 -38.16 13.05
CA ARG A 90 -12.03 -37.48 11.83
C ARG A 90 -12.71 -36.12 11.67
N ARG A 91 -14.04 -36.04 11.83
CA ARG A 91 -14.79 -34.78 11.69
C ARG A 91 -14.30 -33.72 12.67
N LEU A 92 -14.10 -34.09 13.93
CA LEU A 92 -13.59 -33.18 14.98
C LEU A 92 -12.20 -32.66 14.66
N ILE A 93 -11.27 -33.54 14.25
CA ILE A 93 -9.91 -33.13 13.91
C ILE A 93 -9.89 -32.26 12.64
N GLU A 94 -10.69 -32.58 11.62
CA GLU A 94 -10.83 -31.74 10.42
C GLU A 94 -11.39 -30.35 10.75
N ALA A 95 -12.33 -30.23 11.69
CA ALA A 95 -12.85 -28.95 12.14
C ALA A 95 -11.75 -28.11 12.85
N SER A 96 -11.01 -28.74 13.77
CA SER A 96 -9.87 -28.10 14.45
C SER A 96 -8.78 -27.68 13.45
N PHE A 97 -8.47 -28.53 12.47
CA PHE A 97 -7.55 -28.20 11.37
C PHE A 97 -8.00 -26.97 10.58
N ARG A 98 -9.27 -26.91 10.16
CA ARG A 98 -9.80 -25.75 9.40
C ARG A 98 -9.68 -24.47 10.20
N SER A 99 -10.09 -24.51 11.47
CA SER A 99 -9.98 -23.36 12.37
C SER A 99 -8.54 -22.89 12.53
N ARG A 100 -7.61 -23.81 12.82
CA ARG A 100 -6.21 -23.48 12.99
C ARG A 100 -5.57 -22.96 11.70
N LYS A 101 -5.90 -23.58 10.56
CA LYS A 101 -5.44 -23.16 9.24
C LYS A 101 -5.85 -21.71 8.96
N THR A 102 -7.13 -21.38 9.16
CA THR A 102 -7.62 -20.00 8.95
C THR A 102 -6.89 -19.01 9.85
N GLN A 103 -6.67 -19.31 11.13
CA GLN A 103 -5.91 -18.44 12.03
C GLN A 103 -4.49 -18.20 11.52
N LEU A 104 -3.77 -19.26 11.13
CA LEU A 104 -2.40 -19.15 10.61
C LEU A 104 -2.35 -18.37 9.29
N GLU A 105 -3.29 -18.59 8.38
CA GLU A 105 -3.40 -17.83 7.12
C GLU A 105 -3.66 -16.34 7.38
N GLN A 106 -4.52 -16.01 8.34
CA GLN A 106 -4.79 -14.64 8.73
C GLN A 106 -3.58 -13.96 9.38
N CYS A 107 -2.86 -14.67 10.27
CA CYS A 107 -1.62 -14.15 10.86
C CYS A 107 -0.54 -13.92 9.80
N LEU A 108 -0.40 -14.84 8.84
CA LEU A 108 0.52 -14.68 7.73
C LEU A 108 0.17 -13.46 6.88
N ALA A 109 -1.11 -13.30 6.55
CA ALA A 109 -1.59 -12.13 5.80
C ALA A 109 -1.31 -10.83 6.55
N LEU A 110 -1.57 -10.78 7.87
CA LEU A 110 -1.26 -9.60 8.68
C LEU A 110 0.24 -9.28 8.68
N ALA A 111 1.10 -10.29 8.87
CA ALA A 111 2.54 -10.10 8.92
C ALA A 111 3.12 -9.59 7.59
N LEU A 112 2.58 -10.09 6.47
CA LEU A 112 2.93 -9.60 5.13
C LEU A 112 2.48 -8.15 4.95
N LEU A 113 1.22 -7.83 5.27
CA LEU A 113 0.69 -6.47 5.18
C LEU A 113 1.47 -5.49 6.07
N ALA A 114 1.82 -5.88 7.29
CA ALA A 114 2.63 -5.06 8.20
C ALA A 114 4.06 -4.85 7.70
N THR A 115 4.58 -5.76 6.87
CA THR A 115 5.89 -5.57 6.22
C THR A 115 5.76 -4.63 5.04
N ASP A 116 4.79 -4.86 4.16
CA ASP A 116 4.50 -3.97 3.03
C ASP A 116 4.21 -2.53 3.47
N LEU A 117 3.54 -2.37 4.61
CA LEU A 117 3.19 -1.08 5.19
C LEU A 117 4.43 -0.36 5.74
N ARG A 118 5.30 -1.06 6.48
CA ARG A 118 6.56 -0.50 6.99
C ARG A 118 7.50 -0.09 5.86
N ASP A 119 7.64 -0.93 4.84
CA ASP A 119 8.48 -0.62 3.68
C ASP A 119 7.97 0.62 2.93
N LEU A 120 6.64 0.77 2.82
CA LEU A 120 6.03 1.96 2.22
C LEU A 120 6.24 3.20 3.10
N GLU A 121 6.05 3.07 4.41
CA GLU A 121 6.23 4.14 5.38
C GLU A 121 7.66 4.71 5.35
N GLU A 122 8.68 3.83 5.32
CA GLU A 122 10.09 4.23 5.25
C GLU A 122 10.38 5.04 3.98
N ILE A 123 10.02 4.50 2.80
CA ILE A 123 10.27 5.16 1.52
C ILE A 123 9.49 6.48 1.41
N LEU A 124 8.25 6.51 1.91
CA LEU A 124 7.42 7.71 1.88
C LEU A 124 8.02 8.80 2.78
N ASN A 125 8.45 8.47 3.99
CA ASN A 125 9.07 9.41 4.90
C ASN A 125 10.36 10.00 4.33
N ASP A 126 11.21 9.18 3.71
CA ASP A 126 12.42 9.65 3.03
C ASP A 126 12.10 10.65 1.91
N ARG A 127 11.05 10.39 1.14
CA ARG A 127 10.60 11.26 0.04
C ARG A 127 9.98 12.56 0.53
N ILE A 128 9.18 12.51 1.59
CA ILE A 128 8.63 13.71 2.25
C ILE A 128 9.75 14.57 2.82
N ALA A 129 10.75 13.96 3.47
CA ALA A 129 11.90 14.68 4.00
C ALA A 129 12.73 15.33 2.88
N ALA A 130 12.96 14.62 1.78
CA ALA A 130 13.65 15.16 0.61
C ALA A 130 12.90 16.35 0.00
N LEU A 131 11.57 16.25 -0.15
CA LEU A 131 10.74 17.36 -0.64
C LEU A 131 10.80 18.56 0.31
N SER A 132 10.65 18.33 1.62
CA SER A 132 10.71 19.38 2.64
C SER A 132 12.04 20.15 2.63
N SER A 133 13.14 19.51 2.22
CA SER A 133 14.45 20.14 2.11
C SER A 133 14.64 20.95 0.82
N SER A 134 13.77 20.78 -0.18
CA SER A 134 13.95 21.31 -1.54
C SER A 134 12.76 22.11 -2.07
N CYS A 135 11.60 22.11 -1.41
CA CYS A 135 10.38 22.76 -1.88
C CYS A 135 10.45 24.29 -2.01
N ASP A 136 11.43 24.94 -1.37
CA ASP A 136 11.67 26.38 -1.48
C ASP A 136 12.59 26.76 -2.66
N GLN A 137 13.17 25.77 -3.36
CA GLN A 137 14.10 26.01 -4.46
C GLN A 137 13.34 26.25 -5.77
N LEU A 138 13.20 27.51 -6.18
CA LEU A 138 12.45 27.84 -7.41
C LEU A 138 13.31 27.98 -8.67
N GLY A 139 14.64 27.84 -8.55
CA GLY A 139 15.60 28.11 -9.62
C GLY A 139 15.98 29.59 -9.74
N ASP A 140 16.98 29.88 -10.58
CA ASP A 140 17.54 31.23 -10.81
C ASP A 140 17.14 31.83 -12.18
N SER A 141 16.44 31.04 -12.99
CA SER A 141 16.11 31.33 -14.38
C SER A 141 14.92 30.49 -14.84
N ALA A 142 14.22 30.94 -15.89
CA ALA A 142 13.12 30.18 -16.48
C ALA A 142 13.54 28.75 -16.84
N SER A 143 14.72 28.60 -17.45
CA SER A 143 15.28 27.29 -17.84
C SER A 143 15.51 26.38 -16.63
N SER A 144 16.07 26.91 -15.53
CA SER A 144 16.30 26.11 -14.31
C SER A 144 14.98 25.69 -13.63
N ALA A 145 13.98 26.58 -13.59
CA ALA A 145 12.66 26.28 -13.04
C ALA A 145 11.91 25.25 -13.89
N GLU A 146 12.05 25.30 -15.22
CA GLU A 146 11.51 24.30 -16.15
C GLU A 146 12.17 22.91 -15.96
N LEU A 147 13.47 22.86 -15.67
CA LEU A 147 14.15 21.61 -15.33
C LEU A 147 13.62 21.02 -14.02
N LEU A 148 13.44 21.84 -12.99
CA LEU A 148 12.83 21.41 -11.71
C LEU A 148 11.40 20.89 -11.92
N LEU A 149 10.58 21.55 -12.76
CA LEU A 149 9.25 21.05 -13.13
C LEU A 149 9.31 19.68 -13.82
N PHE A 150 10.27 19.49 -14.71
CA PHE A 150 10.44 18.22 -15.41
C PHE A 150 10.82 17.08 -14.44
N GLU A 151 11.68 17.35 -13.45
CA GLU A 151 12.03 16.39 -12.40
C GLU A 151 10.84 16.12 -11.47
N LEU A 152 10.11 17.17 -11.08
CA LEU A 152 8.92 17.08 -10.24
C LEU A 152 7.85 16.17 -10.83
N LYS A 153 7.67 16.19 -12.16
CA LYS A 153 6.73 15.30 -12.86
C LYS A 153 7.03 13.82 -12.63
N LYS A 154 8.30 13.44 -12.49
CA LYS A 154 8.69 12.06 -12.16
C LYS A 154 8.31 11.72 -10.72
N LEU A 155 8.54 12.65 -9.79
CA LEU A 155 8.15 12.50 -8.37
C LEU A 155 6.63 12.38 -8.20
N GLN A 156 5.85 13.17 -8.95
CA GLN A 156 4.37 13.07 -8.93
C GLN A 156 3.87 11.71 -9.43
N ALA A 157 4.54 11.11 -10.42
CA ALA A 157 4.20 9.77 -10.89
C ALA A 157 4.49 8.70 -9.81
N GLU A 158 5.65 8.79 -9.16
CA GLU A 158 6.04 7.92 -8.03
C GLU A 158 5.09 8.09 -6.84
N ALA A 159 4.71 9.32 -6.49
CA ALA A 159 3.79 9.63 -5.39
C ALA A 159 2.41 9.01 -5.60
N LYS A 160 1.89 9.01 -6.84
CA LYS A 160 0.64 8.32 -7.18
C LYS A 160 0.75 6.81 -7.01
N GLU A 161 1.90 6.23 -7.32
CA GLU A 161 2.15 4.80 -7.07
C GLU A 161 2.14 4.49 -5.56
N PHE A 162 2.74 5.34 -4.73
CA PHE A 162 2.67 5.20 -3.26
C PHE A 162 1.24 5.30 -2.74
N GLN A 163 0.45 6.27 -3.24
CA GLN A 163 -0.95 6.40 -2.89
C GLN A 163 -1.75 5.15 -3.27
N ASP A 164 -1.61 4.67 -4.52
CA ASP A 164 -2.28 3.45 -4.99
C ASP A 164 -1.88 2.21 -4.18
N ARG A 165 -0.59 2.09 -3.83
CA ARG A 165 -0.08 1.02 -2.96
C ARG A 165 -0.70 1.11 -1.57
N SER A 166 -0.74 2.30 -0.98
CA SER A 166 -1.36 2.53 0.33
C SER A 166 -2.85 2.17 0.35
N ILE A 167 -3.60 2.54 -0.70
CA ILE A 167 -5.01 2.17 -0.86
C ILE A 167 -5.18 0.64 -0.89
N LYS A 168 -4.32 -0.07 -1.63
CA LYS A 168 -4.37 -1.55 -1.73
C LYS A 168 -4.07 -2.22 -0.39
N ILE A 169 -3.07 -1.74 0.34
CA ILE A 169 -2.72 -2.26 1.67
C ILE A 169 -3.86 -2.00 2.65
N THR A 170 -4.40 -0.78 2.68
CA THR A 170 -5.53 -0.40 3.54
C THR A 170 -6.74 -1.30 3.30
N LYS A 171 -7.18 -1.44 2.04
CA LYS A 171 -8.31 -2.32 1.68
C LYS A 171 -8.07 -3.78 2.06
N SER A 172 -6.84 -4.27 1.93
CA SER A 172 -6.50 -5.65 2.29
C SER A 172 -6.53 -5.85 3.81
N THR A 173 -6.08 -4.84 4.55
CA THR A 173 -6.12 -4.83 6.02
C THR A 173 -7.56 -4.80 6.55
N GLU A 174 -8.44 -3.99 5.97
CA GLU A 174 -9.87 -3.94 6.33
C GLU A 174 -10.59 -5.28 6.10
N ARG A 175 -10.27 -5.98 5.00
CA ARG A 175 -10.82 -7.32 4.73
C ARG A 175 -10.37 -8.32 5.78
N LEU A 176 -9.14 -8.19 6.27
CA LEU A 176 -8.62 -9.05 7.33
C LEU A 176 -9.33 -8.77 8.66
N VAL A 177 -9.59 -7.50 9.00
CA VAL A 177 -10.38 -7.11 10.19
C VAL A 177 -11.79 -7.66 10.11
N SER A 178 -12.44 -7.54 8.95
CA SER A 178 -13.79 -8.04 8.70
C SER A 178 -13.91 -9.57 8.89
N SER A 179 -12.78 -10.29 8.83
CA SER A 179 -12.71 -11.73 9.10
C SER A 179 -12.55 -12.10 10.58
N GLY A 180 -12.55 -11.12 11.49
CA GLY A 180 -12.52 -11.30 12.94
C GLY A 180 -11.11 -11.46 13.54
N HIS A 181 -10.08 -10.97 12.86
CA HIS A 181 -8.70 -11.10 13.34
C HIS A 181 -8.38 -10.12 14.49
N PHE A 182 -7.85 -10.63 15.60
CA PHE A 182 -7.68 -9.89 16.86
C PHE A 182 -6.76 -8.66 16.78
N ALA A 183 -5.75 -8.68 15.90
CA ALA A 183 -4.79 -7.58 15.72
C ALA A 183 -5.10 -6.70 14.49
N GLY A 184 -6.28 -6.85 13.89
CA GLY A 184 -6.63 -6.13 12.66
C GLY A 184 -6.86 -4.63 12.85
N GLU A 185 -7.39 -4.21 14.01
CA GLU A 185 -7.79 -2.81 14.26
C GLU A 185 -6.59 -1.87 14.30
N GLN A 186 -5.53 -2.21 15.06
CA GLN A 186 -4.29 -1.43 15.12
C GLN A 186 -3.62 -1.30 13.74
N ALA A 187 -3.58 -2.39 12.97
CA ALA A 187 -3.00 -2.37 11.63
C ALA A 187 -3.81 -1.49 10.67
N THR A 188 -5.13 -1.39 10.87
CA THR A 188 -6.00 -0.54 10.06
C THR A 188 -5.75 0.93 10.36
N GLU A 189 -5.61 1.30 11.63
CA GLU A 189 -5.27 2.67 12.03
C GLU A 189 -3.94 3.12 11.42
N GLN A 190 -2.89 2.28 11.50
CA GLN A 190 -1.59 2.58 10.88
C GLN A 190 -1.70 2.69 9.34
N ALA A 191 -2.47 1.81 8.69
CA ALA A 191 -2.69 1.87 7.25
C ALA A 191 -3.37 3.19 6.81
N TYR A 192 -4.36 3.65 7.57
CA TYR A 192 -5.02 4.94 7.32
C TYR A 192 -4.09 6.13 7.54
N ALA A 193 -3.22 6.09 8.56
CA ALA A 193 -2.24 7.15 8.80
C ALA A 193 -1.28 7.30 7.60
N ILE A 194 -0.76 6.18 7.08
CA ILE A 194 0.15 6.18 5.92
C ILE A 194 -0.59 6.56 4.63
N LEU A 195 -1.87 6.18 4.49
CA LEU A 195 -2.71 6.64 3.39
C LEU A 195 -2.91 8.17 3.42
N GLY A 196 -3.13 8.74 4.60
CA GLY A 196 -3.17 10.19 4.80
C GLY A 196 -1.87 10.85 4.37
N ALA A 197 -0.73 10.38 4.90
CA ALA A 197 0.59 10.91 4.55
C ALA A 197 0.89 10.82 3.05
N ALA A 198 0.47 9.73 2.38
CA ALA A 198 0.65 9.58 0.93
C ALA A 198 -0.21 10.58 0.14
N ALA A 199 -1.43 10.86 0.60
CA ALA A 199 -2.30 11.87 0.00
C ALA A 199 -1.77 13.30 0.19
N ASP A 200 -1.27 13.60 1.40
CA ASP A 200 -0.65 14.88 1.71
C ASP A 200 0.60 15.09 0.86
N TYR A 201 1.46 14.08 0.71
CA TYR A 201 2.64 14.15 -0.15
C TYR A 201 2.31 14.47 -1.62
N VAL A 202 1.25 13.88 -2.18
CA VAL A 202 0.77 14.22 -3.53
C VAL A 202 0.36 15.69 -3.62
N ASN A 203 -0.39 16.17 -2.62
CA ASN A 203 -0.84 17.55 -2.55
C ASN A 203 0.33 18.54 -2.41
N ASP A 204 1.35 18.21 -1.62
CA ASP A 204 2.55 19.04 -1.47
C ASP A 204 3.34 19.15 -2.78
N LEU A 205 3.45 18.06 -3.54
CA LEU A 205 4.05 18.09 -4.88
C LEU A 205 3.24 18.95 -5.86
N ASP A 206 1.91 18.90 -5.80
CA ASP A 206 1.04 19.73 -6.64
C ASP A 206 1.15 21.22 -6.28
N GLN A 207 1.29 21.54 -4.98
CA GLN A 207 1.58 22.91 -4.54
C GLN A 207 2.94 23.38 -5.04
N TYR A 208 3.97 22.54 -4.94
CA TYR A 208 5.30 22.88 -5.43
C TYR A 208 5.33 23.07 -6.96
N GLU A 209 4.56 22.26 -7.71
CA GLU A 209 4.35 22.46 -9.14
C GLU A 209 3.76 23.84 -9.43
N SER A 210 2.75 24.26 -8.66
CA SER A 210 2.14 25.59 -8.81
C SER A 210 3.16 26.70 -8.60
N LEU A 211 4.03 26.57 -7.58
CA LEU A 211 5.09 27.54 -7.30
C LEU A 211 6.11 27.63 -8.42
N LEU A 212 6.58 26.50 -8.92
CA LEU A 212 7.54 26.48 -10.03
C LEU A 212 6.94 27.07 -11.31
N ASN A 213 5.67 26.79 -11.62
CA ASN A 213 4.99 27.42 -12.76
C ASN A 213 4.91 28.95 -12.62
N ARG A 214 4.67 29.46 -11.41
CA ARG A 214 4.70 30.90 -11.13
C ARG A 214 6.11 31.48 -11.28
N ALA A 215 7.16 30.75 -10.86
CA ALA A 215 8.54 31.16 -11.06
C ALA A 215 8.90 31.25 -12.55
N VAL A 216 8.52 30.26 -13.36
CA VAL A 216 8.69 30.29 -14.83
C VAL A 216 7.98 31.49 -15.45
N ALA A 217 6.74 31.78 -15.02
CA ALA A 217 6.00 32.95 -15.49
C ALA A 217 6.73 34.26 -15.15
N PHE A 218 7.20 34.39 -13.90
CA PHE A 218 7.97 35.53 -13.43
C PHE A 218 9.23 35.74 -14.28
N PHE A 219 10.08 34.72 -14.43
CA PHE A 219 11.33 34.84 -15.17
C PHE A 219 11.10 35.20 -16.64
N ASN A 220 10.07 34.63 -17.28
CA ASN A 220 9.71 34.98 -18.65
C ASN A 220 9.20 36.42 -18.77
N SER A 221 8.36 36.85 -17.81
CA SER A 221 7.83 38.21 -17.76
C SER A 221 8.93 39.24 -17.51
N ALA A 222 9.82 38.98 -16.55
CA ALA A 222 10.96 39.84 -16.22
C ALA A 222 11.91 39.98 -17.40
N ARG A 223 12.25 38.88 -18.07
CA ARG A 223 13.08 38.92 -19.30
C ARG A 223 12.43 39.75 -20.39
N SER A 224 11.13 39.59 -20.64
CA SER A 224 10.41 40.40 -21.63
C SER A 224 10.41 41.88 -21.26
N ALA A 225 10.24 42.20 -19.97
CA ALA A 225 10.26 43.57 -19.47
C ALA A 225 11.62 44.23 -19.68
N ILE A 226 12.71 43.55 -19.30
CA ILE A 226 14.07 44.04 -19.49
C ILE A 226 14.33 44.34 -20.97
N THR A 227 14.01 43.40 -21.89
CA THR A 227 14.21 43.62 -23.33
C THR A 227 13.42 44.82 -23.87
N LYS A 228 12.19 45.04 -23.38
CA LYS A 228 11.38 46.21 -23.78
C LYS A 228 11.94 47.51 -23.20
N LEU A 229 12.46 47.49 -21.97
CA LEU A 229 13.12 48.63 -21.36
C LEU A 229 14.42 49.00 -22.09
N ASP A 230 15.23 48.01 -22.48
CA ASP A 230 16.42 48.23 -23.30
C ASP A 230 16.06 48.90 -24.64
N GLN A 231 14.98 48.46 -25.29
CA GLN A 231 14.47 49.07 -26.52
C GLN A 231 13.99 50.52 -26.30
N LEU A 232 13.31 50.77 -25.18
CA LEU A 232 12.82 52.10 -24.81
C LEU A 232 13.98 53.06 -24.50
N GLU A 233 15.03 52.58 -23.83
CA GLU A 233 16.25 53.35 -23.59
C GLU A 233 16.91 53.76 -24.91
N ILE A 234 17.07 52.82 -25.85
CA ILE A 234 17.57 53.12 -27.19
C ILE A 234 16.69 54.18 -27.87
N GLN A 235 15.37 54.08 -27.79
CA GLN A 235 14.45 55.06 -28.37
C GLN A 235 14.61 56.45 -27.73
N LEU A 236 14.75 56.53 -26.40
CA LEU A 236 14.97 57.79 -25.68
C LEU A 236 16.30 58.46 -26.07
N VAL A 237 17.35 57.67 -26.30
CA VAL A 237 18.67 58.18 -26.66
C VAL A 237 18.75 58.60 -28.13
N THR A 238 18.08 57.87 -29.03
CA THR A 238 18.21 58.08 -30.49
C THR A 238 17.18 59.02 -31.09
N THR A 239 16.04 59.25 -30.42
CA THR A 239 14.95 60.08 -30.95
C THR A 239 15.18 61.55 -30.62
N GLU A 240 15.55 62.35 -31.62
CA GLU A 240 15.65 63.79 -31.47
C GLU A 240 14.27 64.46 -31.62
N HIS A 241 13.92 65.30 -30.64
CA HIS A 241 12.76 66.18 -30.71
C HIS A 241 13.17 67.62 -30.37
N PRO A 242 12.57 68.63 -31.03
CA PRO A 242 12.85 70.02 -30.69
C PRO A 242 12.57 70.30 -29.21
N PRO A 243 13.44 71.06 -28.53
CA PRO A 243 13.22 71.45 -27.14
C PRO A 243 11.90 72.21 -27.00
N TYR A 244 11.17 71.97 -25.91
CA TYR A 244 9.85 72.56 -25.62
C TYR A 244 8.73 72.20 -26.61
N SER A 245 8.87 71.12 -27.40
CA SER A 245 7.82 70.68 -28.31
C SER A 245 6.74 69.82 -27.63
N THR A 246 5.49 69.97 -28.06
CA THR A 246 4.37 69.10 -27.62
C THR A 246 4.62 67.63 -27.99
N LYS A 247 5.41 67.37 -29.04
CA LYS A 247 5.82 66.01 -29.44
C LYS A 247 6.75 65.39 -28.40
N LEU A 248 7.75 66.13 -27.92
CA LEU A 248 8.65 65.70 -26.84
C LEU A 248 7.87 65.41 -25.55
N ALA A 249 6.93 66.28 -25.17
CA ALA A 249 6.08 66.06 -23.99
C ALA A 249 5.21 64.79 -24.11
N ARG A 250 4.61 64.55 -25.29
CA ARG A 250 3.82 63.33 -25.56
C ARG A 250 4.68 62.08 -25.57
N PHE A 251 5.88 62.16 -26.13
CA PHE A 251 6.82 61.04 -26.16
C PHE A 251 7.21 60.63 -24.73
N HIS A 252 7.63 61.58 -23.87
CA HIS A 252 7.93 61.28 -22.47
C HIS A 252 6.72 60.74 -21.69
N ALA A 253 5.52 61.29 -21.89
CA ALA A 253 4.32 60.76 -21.24
C ALA A 253 4.03 59.31 -21.68
N GLN A 254 4.24 58.98 -22.95
CA GLN A 254 4.11 57.62 -23.48
C GLN A 254 5.20 56.68 -22.94
N THR A 255 6.44 57.15 -22.82
CA THR A 255 7.54 56.42 -22.18
C THR A 255 7.19 56.02 -20.76
N VAL A 256 6.71 56.96 -19.93
CA VAL A 256 6.33 56.67 -18.53
C VAL A 256 5.21 55.63 -18.49
N ALA A 257 4.15 55.82 -19.27
CA ALA A 257 3.06 54.84 -19.35
C ALA A 257 3.52 53.45 -19.80
N THR A 258 4.52 53.38 -20.70
CA THR A 258 5.08 52.11 -21.19
C THR A 258 5.93 51.43 -20.12
N ILE A 259 6.71 52.20 -19.35
CA ILE A 259 7.49 51.67 -18.21
C ILE A 259 6.54 51.07 -17.16
N GLU A 260 5.48 51.78 -16.80
CA GLU A 260 4.48 51.30 -15.84
C GLU A 260 3.82 50.00 -16.33
N ASP A 261 3.36 49.96 -17.59
CA ASP A 261 2.73 48.77 -18.18
C ASP A 261 3.66 47.56 -18.24
N VAL A 262 4.90 47.76 -18.71
CA VAL A 262 5.87 46.69 -18.90
C VAL A 262 6.40 46.12 -17.58
N THR A 263 6.51 46.95 -16.54
CA THR A 263 7.05 46.53 -15.23
C THR A 263 5.99 45.98 -14.28
N ALA A 264 4.71 46.33 -14.45
CA ALA A 264 3.63 45.95 -13.54
C ALA A 264 3.54 44.44 -13.28
N LYS A 265 3.50 43.63 -14.35
CA LYS A 265 3.35 42.18 -14.24
C LYS A 265 4.52 41.48 -13.53
N PRO A 266 5.79 41.64 -13.97
CA PRO A 266 6.91 40.98 -13.30
C PRO A 266 7.08 41.45 -11.85
N LEU A 267 6.79 42.71 -11.53
CA LEU A 267 6.80 43.18 -10.14
C LEU A 267 5.72 42.48 -9.30
N ALA A 268 4.48 42.42 -9.80
CA ALA A 268 3.39 41.75 -9.10
C ALA A 268 3.67 40.25 -8.87
N GLU A 269 4.15 39.55 -9.90
CA GLU A 269 4.51 38.13 -9.79
C GLU A 269 5.70 37.92 -8.83
N GLY A 270 6.72 38.78 -8.90
CA GLY A 270 7.88 38.73 -8.02
C GLY A 270 7.52 38.94 -6.54
N TYR A 271 6.70 39.95 -6.22
CA TYR A 271 6.23 40.15 -4.85
C TYR A 271 5.39 38.97 -4.35
N ALA A 272 4.49 38.47 -5.19
CA ALA A 272 3.64 37.35 -4.80
C ALA A 272 4.44 36.04 -4.61
N LEU A 273 5.61 35.87 -5.24
CA LEU A 273 6.50 34.74 -5.00
C LEU A 273 7.25 34.89 -3.67
N LEU A 274 7.76 36.10 -3.38
CA LEU A 274 8.47 36.39 -2.12
C LEU A 274 7.59 36.22 -0.88
N ASP A 275 6.31 36.56 -0.99
CA ASP A 275 5.35 36.36 0.11
C ASP A 275 5.13 34.88 0.43
N VAL A 276 5.37 33.98 -0.54
CA VAL A 276 5.15 32.54 -0.37
C VAL A 276 6.42 31.78 0.04
N THR A 277 7.58 32.09 -0.56
CA THR A 277 8.84 31.40 -0.24
C THR A 277 9.63 32.03 0.92
N GLY A 278 9.17 33.18 1.41
CA GLY A 278 9.92 33.99 2.38
C GLY A 278 11.14 34.67 1.77
N ARG A 279 11.57 35.80 2.36
CA ARG A 279 12.68 36.63 1.85
C ARG A 279 14.08 35.99 1.91
N GLY A 280 14.18 34.70 2.23
CA GLY A 280 15.42 33.96 2.44
C GLY A 280 15.73 32.86 1.42
N ALA A 281 14.81 32.58 0.48
CA ALA A 281 15.02 31.53 -0.53
C ALA A 281 16.09 31.94 -1.58
N PRO A 282 16.95 31.01 -2.05
CA PRO A 282 17.91 31.29 -3.12
C PRO A 282 17.17 31.77 -4.38
N GLY A 283 17.50 32.98 -4.85
CA GLY A 283 16.77 33.70 -5.92
C GLY A 283 15.99 34.93 -5.44
N ALA A 284 15.70 35.04 -4.14
CA ALA A 284 15.08 36.23 -3.53
C ALA A 284 16.05 37.42 -3.39
N GLU A 285 17.34 37.22 -3.69
CA GLU A 285 18.39 38.24 -3.54
C GLU A 285 18.24 39.42 -4.52
N LEU A 286 17.54 39.21 -5.65
CA LEU A 286 17.35 40.22 -6.70
C LEU A 286 16.18 41.18 -6.45
N VAL A 287 15.42 41.00 -5.36
CA VAL A 287 14.26 41.86 -5.01
C VAL A 287 14.51 42.66 -3.73
N LYS A 288 15.77 43.04 -3.50
CA LYS A 288 16.13 44.11 -2.56
C LYS A 288 16.16 45.42 -3.36
N PHE A 289 15.11 46.23 -3.20
CA PHE A 289 15.15 47.66 -3.50
C PHE A 289 16.13 48.35 -2.56
#